data_AF-A0A0E9TZI9-F1
#
_entry.id   AF-A0A0E9TZI9-F1
#
_cell.length_a   1.000
_cell.length_b   1.000
_cell.length_c   1.000
_cell.angle_alpha   90.00
_cell.angle_beta   90.00
_cell.angle_gamma   90.00
#
_symmetry.space_group_name_H-M   'P 1'
#
loop_
_entity.id
_entity.type
_entity.pdbx_description
1 polymer ?
#
loop_
_entity_poly.entity_id
_entity_poly.type
_entity_poly.pdbx_seq_one_letter_code
_entity_poly.pdbx_strand_id
1 'polypeptide(L)' 'MPDEAKRPMILLKDHHISTLVLCHIHEHLGHVGRNHILSQLRQKYWIVMPTPLLVG' A
#
# COMPACT_ATOMS: atom_id res chain seq x y z
N MET A 1 19.48 0.78 6.77
CA MET A 1 18.10 0.44 6.33
C MET A 1 17.98 -1.08 6.29
N PRO A 2 16.92 -1.68 6.88
CA PRO A 2 16.68 -3.12 6.78
C PRO A 2 16.50 -3.54 5.32
N ASP A 3 16.97 -4.73 4.94
CA ASP A 3 17.00 -5.19 3.55
C ASP A 3 15.61 -5.27 2.90
N GLU A 4 14.56 -5.48 3.70
CA GLU A 4 13.17 -5.48 3.26
C GLU A 4 12.71 -4.11 2.73
N ALA A 5 13.21 -3.00 3.30
CA ALA A 5 12.93 -1.65 2.80
C ALA A 5 13.58 -1.36 1.43
N LYS A 6 14.57 -2.16 1.01
CA LYS A 6 15.20 -2.04 -0.31
C LYS A 6 14.38 -2.69 -1.41
N ARG A 7 13.41 -3.54 -1.07
CA ARG A 7 12.62 -4.36 -2.00
C ARG A 7 11.14 -4.40 -1.58
N PRO A 8 10.41 -3.28 -1.73
CA PRO A 8 9.00 -3.24 -1.38
C PRO A 8 8.18 -4.25 -2.20
N MET A 9 7.20 -4.87 -1.55
CA MET A 9 6.30 -5.84 -2.18
C MET A 9 5.26 -5.14 -3.04
N ILE A 10 4.96 -5.66 -4.23
CA ILE A 10 3.95 -5.05 -5.11
C ILE A 10 2.56 -5.30 -4.53
N LEU A 11 1.77 -4.23 -4.43
CA LEU A 11 0.39 -4.26 -3.95
C LEU A 11 -0.53 -3.64 -5.01
N LEU A 12 -1.45 -4.44 -5.54
CA LEU A 12 -2.41 -4.00 -6.57
C LEU A 12 -3.51 -3.17 -5.92
N LYS A 13 -3.66 -1.90 -6.30
CA LYS A 13 -4.56 -0.96 -5.61
C LYS A 13 -5.98 -1.50 -5.37
N ASP A 14 -6.57 -2.16 -6.37
CA ASP A 14 -7.97 -2.61 -6.34
C ASP A 14 -8.13 -4.10 -5.96
N HIS A 15 -7.10 -4.71 -5.39
CA HIS A 15 -7.15 -6.10 -4.93
C HIS A 15 -7.65 -6.20 -3.48
N HIS A 16 -8.41 -7.25 -3.15
CA HIS A 16 -8.96 -7.47 -1.80
C HIS A 16 -7.89 -7.41 -0.69
N ILE A 17 -6.70 -7.95 -0.96
CA ILE A 17 -5.57 -7.91 -0.03
C ILE A 17 -5.16 -6.48 0.30
N SER A 18 -5.27 -5.54 -0.63
CA SER A 18 -4.94 -4.13 -0.40
C SER A 18 -5.91 -3.49 0.59
N THR A 19 -7.19 -3.86 0.53
CA THR A 19 -8.19 -3.46 1.53
C THR A 19 -7.82 -4.00 2.91
N LEU A 20 -7.45 -5.28 3.00
CA LEU A 20 -7.06 -5.90 4.28
C LEU A 20 -5.81 -5.24 4.88
N VAL A 21 -4.78 -5.00 4.06
CA VAL A 21 -3.55 -4.30 4.48
C VAL A 21 -3.87 -2.89 4.97
N LEU A 22 -4.74 -2.16 4.28
CA LEU A 22 -5.13 -0.81 4.66
C LEU A 22 -5.88 -0.79 6.00
N CYS A 23 -6.86 -1.70 6.18
CA CYS A 23 -7.59 -1.85 7.44
C CYS A 23 -6.65 -2.17 8.60
N HIS A 24 -5.75 -3.15 8.42
CA HIS A 24 -4.77 -3.52 9.43
C HIS A 24 -3.89 -2.33 9.85
N ILE A 25 -3.35 -1.58 8.90
CA ILE A 25 -2.52 -0.40 9.19
C ILE A 25 -3.35 0.69 9.87
N HIS A 26 -4.60 0.92 9.43
CA HIS A 26 -5.47 1.91 10.03
C HIS A 26 -5.81 1.61 11.49
N GLU A 27 -6.15 0.35 11.80
CA GLU A 27 -6.41 -0.13 13.16
C GLU A 27 -5.14 -0.07 14.02
N HIS A 28 -4.01 -0.55 13.50
CA HIS A 28 -2.75 -0.59 14.24
C HIS A 28 -2.22 0.81 14.61
N LEU A 29 -2.44 1.80 13.75
CA LEU A 29 -2.03 3.18 14.02
C LEU A 29 -3.04 3.96 14.86
N GLY A 30 -4.16 3.36 15.29
CA GLY A 30 -5.17 4.03 16.11
C GLY A 30 -6.00 5.04 15.32
N HIS A 31 -6.39 4.70 14.10
CA HIS A 31 -7.27 5.50 13.25
C HIS A 31 -6.73 6.87 12.80
N VAL A 32 -5.41 7.00 12.68
CA VAL A 32 -4.75 8.22 12.19
C VAL A 32 -5.13 8.59 10.75
N GLY A 33 -4.92 9.86 10.40
CA GLY A 33 -5.21 10.40 9.08
C GLY A 33 -4.44 9.73 7.93
N ARG A 34 -4.98 9.90 6.73
CA ARG A 34 -4.52 9.26 5.47
C ARG A 34 -3.02 9.34 5.23
N ASN A 35 -2.39 10.50 5.46
CA ASN A 35 -0.97 10.69 5.15
C ASN A 35 -0.07 9.80 6.02
N HIS A 36 -0.45 9.55 7.26
CA HIS A 36 0.31 8.69 8.16
C HIS A 36 0.19 7.22 7.72
N ILE A 37 -1.01 6.79 7.35
CA ILE A 37 -1.26 5.46 6.76
C ILE A 37 -0.41 5.28 5.49
N LEU A 38 -0.42 6.25 4.57
CA LEU A 38 0.36 6.18 3.33
C LEU A 38 1.87 6.14 3.57
N SER A 39 2.36 6.87 4.57
CA SER A 39 3.78 6.84 4.95
C SER A 39 4.19 5.45 5.44
N GLN A 40 3.37 4.80 6.27
CA GLN A 40 3.61 3.44 6.74
C GLN A 40 3.52 2.40 5.61
N LEU A 41 2.51 2.53 4.75
CA LEU A 41 2.27 1.60 3.66
C LEU A 41 3.44 1.61 2.65
N ARG A 42 4.01 2.79 2.35
CA ARG A 42 5.15 2.96 1.44
C ARG A 42 6.49 2.44 1.98
N GLN A 43 6.59 2.13 3.28
CA GLN A 43 7.81 1.51 3.83
C GLN A 43 7.95 0.04 3.39
N LYS A 44 6.84 -0.62 3.07
CA LYS A 44 6.80 -2.06 2.78
C LYS A 44 6.22 -2.40 1.41
N TYR A 45 5.38 -1.53 0.85
CA TYR A 45 4.62 -1.84 -0.37
C TYR A 45 4.81 -0.80 -1.46
N TRP A 46 4.84 -1.28 -2.70
CA TRP A 46 4.70 -0.47 -3.90
C TRP A 46 3.27 -0.62 -4.44
N ILE A 47 2.45 0.42 -4.30
CA ILE A 47 1.09 0.40 -4.83
C ILE A 47 1.14 0.58 -6.35
N VAL A 48 0.68 -0.41 -7.10
CA VAL A 48 0.54 -0.32 -8.56
C VAL A 48 -0.94 -0.25 -8.93
N MET A 49 -1.26 0.64 -9.87
CA MET A 49 -2.52 0.58 -10.60
C MET A 49 -2.21 0.01 -11.99
N PRO A 50 -2.89 -1.06 -12.42
CA PRO A 50 -2.82 -1.46 -13.81
C PRO A 50 -3.38 -0.31 -14.65
N THR A 51 -2.55 0.28 -15.51
CA THR A 51 -3.03 1.17 -16.58
C THR A 51 -3.97 0.35 -17.46
N PRO A 52 -5.24 0.75 -17.67
CA PRO A 52 -6.09 0.07 -18.62
C PRO A 52 -5.44 0.21 -20.00
N LEU A 53 -5.10 -0.93 -20.61
CA LEU A 53 -4.53 -1.00 -21.96
C LEU A 53 -5.59 -0.70 -23.02
N LEU A 54 -6.33 0.42 -22.92
CA LEU A 54 -7.25 0.90 -23.94
C LEU A 54 -7.40 2.42 -23.86
N VAL A 55 -6.53 3.13 -24.58
CA VAL A 55 -6.90 4.38 -25.25
C VAL A 55 -6.37 4.23 -26.68
N GLY A 56 -7.24 3.77 -27.56
CA GLY A 56 -7.07 3.73 -29.01
C GLY A 56 -8.28 4.38 -29.66
#